data_AF-A0A166S259-F1
#
_entry.id   AF-A0A166S259-F1
#
_cell.length_a   1.000
_cell.length_b   1.000
_cell.length_c   1.000
_cell.angle_alpha   90.00
_cell.angle_beta   90.00
_cell.angle_gamma   90.00
#
_symmetry.space_group_name_H-M   'P 1'
#
loop_
_entity.id
_entity.type
_entity.pdbx_description
1 polymer ?
#
loop_
_entity_poly.entity_id
_entity_poly.type
_entity_poly.pdbx_seq_one_letter_code
_entity_poly.pdbx_strand_id
1 'polypeptide(L)'
;MEVTAEGAQLHRAPAEDSEERAALPGGTLLSNRGCDAAQGGVVWCEVAPLDMGKPGYVRAAQLAPARGPDGVIPTGRDDSKKRARAKDYDDRSEIACAQEQGQALGTCAAAIARSGGGDATVVATFPNGFARQLYFTHGAFMRGSSTMSGVGTDMDWERAEGMYVIRVDDQRFVIPQGFLLGEEAGVLE
;
A
#
# COMPACT_ATOMS: atom_id res chain seq x y z
N MET A 1 11.07 0.16 1.61
CA MET A 1 12.25 0.91 1.09
C MET A 1 11.80 1.71 -0.10
N GLU A 2 12.55 2.73 -0.45
CA GLU A 2 12.27 3.62 -1.56
C GLU A 2 13.51 3.79 -2.42
N VAL A 3 13.34 3.82 -3.73
CA VAL A 3 14.42 4.13 -4.67
C VAL A 3 14.78 5.60 -4.56
N THR A 4 16.07 5.92 -4.46
CA THR A 4 16.53 7.31 -4.36
C THR A 4 16.18 8.13 -5.62
N ALA A 5 16.26 9.45 -5.54
CA ALA A 5 15.82 10.35 -6.62
C ALA A 5 16.54 10.07 -7.97
N GLU A 6 17.75 9.53 -7.92
CA GLU A 6 18.56 9.17 -9.09
C GLU A 6 18.02 7.93 -9.84
N GLY A 7 17.07 7.21 -9.26
CA GLY A 7 16.57 5.95 -9.80
C GLY A 7 17.49 4.76 -9.51
N ALA A 8 17.01 3.57 -9.87
CA ALA A 8 17.74 2.34 -9.69
C ALA A 8 17.51 1.36 -10.84
N GLN A 9 18.40 0.38 -10.95
CA GLN A 9 18.22 -0.74 -11.84
C GLN A 9 17.94 -2.01 -11.02
N LEU A 10 16.90 -2.74 -11.40
CA LEU A 10 16.56 -4.03 -10.80
C LEU A 10 17.29 -5.14 -11.55
N HIS A 11 18.09 -5.93 -10.84
CA HIS A 11 18.88 -7.03 -11.42
C HIS A 11 18.29 -8.40 -11.10
N ARG A 12 18.69 -9.42 -11.88
CA ARG A 12 18.30 -10.82 -11.64
C ARG A 12 19.07 -11.48 -10.49
N ALA A 13 20.28 -11.02 -10.20
CA ALA A 13 21.19 -11.52 -9.17
C ALA A 13 21.96 -10.33 -8.53
N PRO A 14 22.53 -10.49 -7.32
CA PRO A 14 23.29 -9.44 -6.64
C PRO A 14 24.71 -9.30 -7.21
N ALA A 15 24.82 -8.91 -8.47
CA ALA A 15 26.10 -8.73 -9.17
C ALA A 15 26.02 -7.59 -10.19
N GLU A 16 27.13 -6.89 -10.40
CA GLU A 16 27.17 -5.72 -11.28
C GLU A 16 26.92 -6.07 -12.76
N ASP A 17 27.36 -7.25 -13.18
CA ASP A 17 27.21 -7.80 -14.53
C ASP A 17 25.91 -8.61 -14.72
N SER A 18 25.04 -8.62 -13.70
CA SER A 18 23.78 -9.36 -13.76
C SER A 18 22.81 -8.73 -14.75
N GLU A 19 22.08 -9.59 -15.48
CA GLU A 19 20.99 -9.18 -16.37
C GLU A 19 20.01 -8.25 -15.63
N GLU A 20 19.72 -7.14 -16.30
CA GLU A 20 18.76 -6.16 -15.86
C GLU A 20 17.32 -6.63 -16.14
N ARG A 21 16.45 -6.49 -15.13
CA ARG A 21 15.02 -6.79 -15.23
C ARG A 21 14.21 -5.56 -15.62
N ALA A 22 14.50 -4.42 -15.01
CA ALA A 22 13.71 -3.20 -15.16
C ALA A 22 14.47 -1.98 -14.59
N ALA A 23 14.21 -0.82 -15.18
CA ALA A 23 14.53 0.47 -14.57
C ALA A 23 13.44 0.85 -13.56
N LEU A 24 13.86 1.34 -12.41
CA LEU A 24 12.98 1.80 -11.34
C LEU A 24 13.10 3.33 -11.21
N PRO A 25 12.02 4.08 -11.45
CA PRO A 25 12.01 5.52 -11.21
C PRO A 25 12.34 5.88 -9.77
N GLY A 26 12.91 7.06 -9.55
CA GLY A 26 13.09 7.61 -8.20
C GLY A 26 11.74 7.74 -7.48
N GLY A 27 11.73 7.45 -6.18
CA GLY A 27 10.52 7.41 -5.37
C GLY A 27 9.72 6.10 -5.45
N THR A 28 10.17 5.12 -6.26
CA THR A 28 9.50 3.81 -6.31
C THR A 28 9.57 3.11 -4.96
N LEU A 29 8.41 2.76 -4.40
CA LEU A 29 8.32 2.01 -3.16
C LEU A 29 8.50 0.50 -3.40
N LEU A 30 9.30 -0.12 -2.55
CA LEU A 30 9.72 -1.51 -2.65
C LEU A 30 9.60 -2.22 -1.30
N SER A 31 9.13 -3.47 -1.34
CA SER A 31 9.21 -4.40 -0.22
C SER A 31 10.66 -4.88 -0.05
N ASN A 32 11.21 -4.73 1.15
CA ASN A 32 12.54 -5.25 1.49
C ASN A 32 12.46 -6.72 1.89
N ARG A 33 13.26 -7.59 1.27
CA ARG A 33 13.34 -9.02 1.58
C ARG A 33 14.65 -9.45 2.24
N GLY A 34 15.61 -8.54 2.33
CA GLY A 34 16.93 -8.80 2.91
C GLY A 34 18.02 -8.05 2.15
N CYS A 35 19.10 -7.70 2.84
CA CYS A 35 20.26 -7.09 2.23
C CYS A 35 21.52 -7.82 2.69
N ASP A 36 22.33 -8.24 1.73
CA ASP A 36 23.55 -9.02 1.97
C ASP A 36 24.70 -8.45 1.15
N ALA A 37 25.92 -8.58 1.68
CA ALA A 37 27.13 -8.25 0.95
C ALA A 37 27.42 -9.33 -0.11
N ALA A 38 27.59 -8.91 -1.36
CA ALA A 38 28.01 -9.76 -2.46
C ALA A 38 29.52 -9.65 -2.71
N GLN A 39 29.99 -10.21 -3.84
CA GLN A 39 31.39 -10.10 -4.24
C GLN A 39 31.86 -8.64 -4.27
N GLY A 40 33.08 -8.41 -3.78
CA GLY A 40 33.66 -7.06 -3.68
C GLY A 40 33.13 -6.22 -2.52
N GLY A 41 32.28 -6.78 -1.63
CA GLY A 41 31.76 -6.07 -0.45
C GLY A 41 30.61 -5.11 -0.75
N VAL A 42 30.11 -5.10 -1.99
CA VAL A 42 28.95 -4.30 -2.39
C VAL A 42 27.70 -4.92 -1.76
N VAL A 43 26.92 -4.11 -1.05
CA VAL A 43 25.67 -4.58 -0.44
C VAL A 43 24.54 -4.50 -1.46
N TRP A 44 23.85 -5.62 -1.61
CA TRP A 44 22.68 -5.76 -2.48
C TRP A 44 21.47 -6.12 -1.63
N CYS A 45 20.33 -5.53 -1.96
CA CYS A 45 19.07 -5.86 -1.33
C CYS A 45 18.17 -6.61 -2.31
N GLU A 46 17.64 -7.76 -1.87
CA GLU A 46 16.52 -8.38 -2.55
C GLU A 46 15.26 -7.55 -2.27
N VAL A 47 14.61 -7.10 -3.33
CA VAL A 47 13.45 -6.22 -3.29
C VAL A 47 12.36 -6.72 -4.21
N ALA A 48 11.12 -6.38 -3.90
CA ALA A 48 9.98 -6.60 -4.79
C ALA A 48 9.14 -5.32 -4.93
N PRO A 49 8.66 -4.97 -6.13
CA PRO A 49 7.64 -3.96 -6.31
C PRO A 49 6.39 -4.26 -5.47
N LEU A 50 5.77 -3.21 -4.95
CA LEU A 50 4.58 -3.32 -4.11
C LEU A 50 3.33 -3.74 -4.91
N ASP A 51 3.18 -3.24 -6.13
CA ASP A 51 2.03 -3.34 -7.03
C ASP A 51 2.06 -4.57 -7.96
N MET A 52 2.71 -5.65 -7.52
CA MET A 52 2.95 -6.91 -8.26
C MET A 52 4.04 -6.81 -9.33
N GLY A 53 5.27 -7.13 -8.93
CA GLY A 53 6.41 -7.35 -9.82
C GLY A 53 7.27 -8.52 -9.37
N LYS A 54 8.09 -9.06 -10.28
CA LYS A 54 9.04 -10.12 -9.92
C LYS A 54 10.11 -9.53 -8.99
N PRO A 55 10.49 -10.23 -7.90
CA PRO A 55 11.59 -9.79 -7.06
C PRO A 55 12.90 -9.76 -7.87
N GLY A 56 13.83 -8.93 -7.40
CA GLY A 56 15.16 -8.79 -7.96
C GLY A 56 16.09 -8.11 -6.97
N TYR A 57 17.26 -7.69 -7.44
CA TYR A 57 18.31 -7.13 -6.60
C TYR A 57 18.62 -5.70 -6.99
N VAL A 58 18.74 -4.82 -6.01
CA VAL A 58 19.16 -3.42 -6.18
C VAL A 58 20.31 -3.15 -5.21
N ARG A 59 21.27 -2.32 -5.60
CA ARG A 59 22.36 -1.92 -4.69
C ARG A 59 21.79 -1.13 -3.52
N ALA A 60 22.23 -1.43 -2.30
CA ALA A 60 21.76 -0.73 -1.10
C ALA A 60 21.99 0.79 -1.17
N ALA A 61 23.05 1.24 -1.86
CA ALA A 61 23.36 2.66 -2.05
C ALA A 61 22.31 3.42 -2.89
N GLN A 62 21.46 2.73 -3.64
CA GLN A 62 20.39 3.32 -4.46
C GLN A 62 19.02 3.23 -3.77
N LEU A 63 19.02 2.85 -2.49
CA LEU A 63 17.83 2.65 -1.68
C LEU A 63 17.91 3.50 -0.42
N ALA A 64 16.75 4.01 -0.01
CA ALA A 64 16.56 4.67 1.27
C ALA A 64 15.46 3.96 2.08
N PRO A 65 15.43 4.12 3.41
CA PRO A 65 14.25 3.82 4.20
C PRO A 65 13.06 4.59 3.64
N ALA A 66 11.95 3.90 3.36
CA ALA A 66 10.75 4.54 2.85
C ALA A 66 10.13 5.39 3.96
N ARG A 67 9.88 6.66 3.67
CA ARG A 67 9.14 7.56 4.54
C ARG A 67 7.69 7.56 4.11
N GLY A 68 6.80 7.22 5.04
CA GLY A 68 5.36 7.29 4.82
C GLY A 68 4.90 8.71 4.52
N PRO A 69 3.68 8.86 3.96
CA PRO A 69 3.08 10.18 3.74
C PRO A 69 2.83 10.94 5.05
N ASP A 70 2.77 10.25 6.19
CA ASP A 70 2.74 10.81 7.55
C ASP A 70 4.13 11.28 8.05
N GLY A 71 5.16 11.20 7.21
CA GLY A 71 6.54 11.55 7.55
C GLY A 71 7.27 10.51 8.39
N VAL A 72 6.61 9.41 8.78
CA VAL A 72 7.19 8.37 9.64
C VAL A 72 7.94 7.34 8.80
N ILE A 73 9.10 6.90 9.27
CA ILE A 73 9.75 5.69 8.76
C ILE A 73 9.24 4.55 9.65
N PRO A 74 8.32 3.68 9.16
CA PRO A 74 7.78 2.60 9.97
C PRO A 74 8.90 1.63 10.37
N THR A 75 9.11 1.52 11.68
CA THR A 75 10.04 0.54 12.27
C THR A 75 9.21 -0.54 12.94
N GLY A 76 9.24 -1.75 12.39
CA GLY A 76 8.47 -2.89 12.91
C GLY A 76 7.66 -3.57 11.82
N ARG A 77 6.85 -4.56 12.22
CA ARG A 77 5.92 -5.24 11.33
C ARG A 77 4.55 -4.57 11.46
N ASP A 78 3.95 -4.20 10.33
CA ASP A 78 2.55 -3.78 10.27
C ASP A 78 1.64 -4.81 10.96
N ASP A 79 0.89 -4.34 11.97
CA ASP A 79 -0.09 -5.11 12.71
C ASP A 79 -1.54 -4.66 12.45
N SER A 80 -1.75 -3.68 11.56
CA SER A 80 -3.07 -3.10 11.23
C SER A 80 -4.07 -4.19 10.86
N LYS A 81 -3.66 -5.19 10.07
CA LYS A 81 -4.50 -6.33 9.68
C LYS A 81 -4.94 -7.16 10.88
N LYS A 82 -4.07 -7.38 11.86
CA LYS A 82 -4.39 -8.13 13.08
C LYS A 82 -5.40 -7.35 13.91
N ARG A 83 -5.16 -6.05 14.11
CA ARG A 83 -6.03 -5.14 14.86
C ARG A 83 -7.42 -5.02 14.22
N ALA A 84 -7.47 -4.81 12.90
CA ALA A 84 -8.73 -4.73 12.14
C ALA A 84 -9.58 -6.01 12.25
N ARG A 85 -8.94 -7.20 12.27
CA ARG A 85 -9.62 -8.49 12.52
C ARG A 85 -10.15 -8.62 13.94
N ALA A 86 -9.46 -8.03 14.92
CA ALA A 86 -9.88 -7.97 16.31
C ALA A 86 -10.92 -6.85 16.57
N LYS A 87 -11.30 -6.08 15.55
CA LYS A 87 -12.16 -4.89 15.65
C LYS A 87 -11.59 -3.78 16.55
N ASP A 88 -10.27 -3.78 16.71
CA ASP A 88 -9.51 -2.70 17.32
C ASP A 88 -9.21 -1.68 16.21
N TYR A 89 -9.97 -0.59 16.21
CA TYR A 89 -9.93 0.45 15.20
C TYR A 89 -9.57 1.77 15.85
N ASP A 90 -8.77 2.57 15.15
CA ASP A 90 -8.39 3.91 15.57
C ASP A 90 -9.49 4.92 15.26
N ASP A 91 -10.28 4.68 14.21
CA ASP A 91 -11.30 5.61 13.73
C ASP A 91 -12.42 4.92 12.94
N ARG A 92 -13.55 5.62 12.79
CA ARG A 92 -14.73 5.20 12.03
C ARG A 92 -15.31 6.38 11.26
N SER A 93 -15.75 6.14 10.03
CA SER A 93 -16.37 7.14 9.18
C SER A 93 -17.41 6.50 8.26
N GLU A 94 -18.14 7.32 7.52
CA GLU A 94 -18.81 6.92 6.30
C GLU A 94 -17.92 7.19 5.09
N ILE A 95 -17.98 6.31 4.08
CA ILE A 95 -17.28 6.48 2.80
C ILE A 95 -18.24 6.19 1.65
N ALA A 96 -17.95 6.75 0.47
CA ALA A 96 -18.71 6.39 -0.73
C ALA A 96 -18.27 5.02 -1.25
N CYS A 97 -19.22 4.17 -1.60
CA CYS A 97 -18.94 2.81 -2.08
C CYS A 97 -20.03 2.26 -3.01
N ALA A 98 -19.67 1.27 -3.82
CA ALA A 98 -20.61 0.48 -4.60
C ALA A 98 -20.18 -0.99 -4.56
N GLN A 99 -21.15 -1.91 -4.44
CA GLN A 99 -20.85 -3.33 -4.32
C GLN A 99 -20.77 -4.02 -5.69
N GLU A 100 -21.60 -3.57 -6.63
CA GLU A 100 -21.73 -4.20 -7.95
C GLU A 100 -21.25 -3.25 -9.06
N GLN A 101 -20.80 -3.82 -10.17
CA GLN A 101 -20.35 -3.06 -11.32
C GLN A 101 -21.49 -2.19 -11.88
N GLY A 102 -21.20 -0.91 -12.14
CA GLY A 102 -22.17 0.04 -12.67
C GLY A 102 -23.18 0.59 -11.65
N GLN A 103 -23.23 0.05 -10.42
CA GLN A 103 -24.07 0.58 -9.35
C GLN A 103 -23.61 2.00 -8.96
N ALA A 104 -24.56 2.93 -8.77
CA ALA A 104 -24.25 4.25 -8.23
C ALA A 104 -23.56 4.15 -6.86
N LEU A 105 -22.66 5.09 -6.55
CA LEU A 105 -22.05 5.17 -5.23
C LEU A 105 -23.13 5.46 -4.19
N GLY A 106 -23.22 4.61 -3.19
CA GLY A 106 -23.95 4.83 -1.96
C GLY A 106 -22.98 5.03 -0.80
N THR A 107 -23.48 4.82 0.42
CA THR A 107 -22.70 5.00 1.65
C THR A 107 -22.37 3.65 2.27
N CYS A 108 -21.10 3.45 2.63
CA CYS A 108 -20.63 2.35 3.46
C CYS A 108 -20.17 2.88 4.81
N ALA A 109 -20.38 2.08 5.86
CA ALA A 109 -19.66 2.28 7.10
C ALA A 109 -18.20 1.85 6.92
N ALA A 110 -17.26 2.65 7.39
CA ALA A 110 -15.84 2.36 7.36
C ALA A 110 -15.25 2.40 8.77
N ALA A 111 -14.27 1.53 9.01
CA ALA A 111 -13.42 1.57 10.19
C ALA A 111 -11.98 1.33 9.76
N ILE A 112 -11.01 1.89 10.47
CA ILE A 112 -9.60 1.80 10.10
C ILE A 112 -8.75 1.41 11.31
N ALA A 113 -7.81 0.50 11.09
CA ALA A 113 -6.65 0.33 11.96
C ALA A 113 -5.43 0.84 11.20
N ARG A 114 -4.72 1.81 11.76
CA ARG A 114 -3.49 2.40 11.27
C ARG A 114 -2.31 1.76 11.99
N SER A 115 -1.20 1.68 11.28
CA SER A 115 0.14 1.52 11.80
C SER A 115 0.97 2.72 11.35
N GLY A 116 2.24 2.78 11.73
CA GLY A 116 3.10 3.90 11.33
C GLY A 116 3.40 3.92 9.83
N GLY A 117 3.78 5.08 9.30
CA GLY A 117 4.28 5.19 7.93
C GLY A 117 3.19 5.16 6.86
N GLY A 118 1.92 5.32 7.21
CA GLY A 118 0.79 5.15 6.28
C GLY A 118 0.39 3.69 6.01
N ASP A 119 0.91 2.73 6.78
CA ASP A 119 0.42 1.35 6.77
C ASP A 119 -0.95 1.29 7.44
N ALA A 120 -1.94 0.66 6.81
CA ALA A 120 -3.29 0.61 7.37
C ALA A 120 -4.14 -0.53 6.80
N THR A 121 -5.17 -0.90 7.56
CA THR A 121 -6.25 -1.75 7.08
C THR A 121 -7.59 -1.04 7.27
N VAL A 122 -8.25 -0.71 6.16
CA VAL A 122 -9.61 -0.18 6.15
C VAL A 122 -10.60 -1.34 6.03
N VAL A 123 -11.66 -1.33 6.82
CA VAL A 123 -12.78 -2.25 6.75
C VAL A 123 -14.01 -1.48 6.27
N ALA A 124 -14.38 -1.68 5.02
CA ALA A 124 -15.59 -1.11 4.44
C ALA A 124 -16.75 -2.12 4.57
N THR A 125 -17.85 -1.71 5.19
CA THR A 125 -19.05 -2.51 5.42
C THR A 125 -20.21 -1.90 4.63
N PHE A 126 -20.72 -2.69 3.69
CA PHE A 126 -21.86 -2.34 2.85
C PHE A 126 -23.17 -2.38 3.66
N PRO A 127 -24.24 -1.72 3.19
CA PRO A 127 -25.54 -1.70 3.89
C PRO A 127 -26.14 -3.09 4.17
N ASN A 128 -25.80 -4.10 3.36
CA ASN A 128 -26.23 -5.48 3.56
C ASN A 128 -25.39 -6.26 4.59
N GLY A 129 -24.41 -5.61 5.23
CA GLY A 129 -23.52 -6.21 6.22
C GLY A 129 -22.32 -6.96 5.64
N PHE A 130 -22.20 -7.08 4.31
CA PHE A 130 -20.98 -7.57 3.68
C PHE A 130 -19.84 -6.60 3.96
N ALA A 131 -18.63 -7.11 4.20
CA ALA A 131 -17.47 -6.28 4.48
C ALA A 131 -16.24 -6.72 3.70
N ARG A 132 -15.45 -5.74 3.24
CA ARG A 132 -14.15 -5.95 2.61
C ARG A 132 -13.06 -5.24 3.39
N GLN A 133 -11.94 -5.94 3.58
CA GLN A 133 -10.72 -5.34 4.10
C GLN A 133 -9.86 -4.85 2.93
N LEU A 134 -9.38 -3.62 3.02
CA LEU A 134 -8.50 -2.96 2.07
C LEU A 134 -7.17 -2.70 2.77
N TYR A 135 -6.09 -3.23 2.23
CA TYR A 135 -4.76 -3.18 2.84
C TYR A 135 -3.92 -2.11 2.16
N PHE A 136 -3.29 -1.27 2.97
CA PHE A 136 -2.42 -0.18 2.54
C PHE A 136 -1.03 -0.37 3.13
N THR A 137 -0.02 -0.05 2.32
CA THR A 137 1.38 -0.03 2.75
C THR A 137 1.99 1.27 2.27
N HIS A 138 2.60 2.03 3.18
CA HIS A 138 3.15 3.34 2.88
C HIS A 138 2.16 4.30 2.19
N GLY A 139 0.87 4.22 2.56
CA GLY A 139 -0.19 5.00 1.94
C GLY A 139 -0.57 4.58 0.52
N ALA A 140 0.04 3.53 -0.05
CA ALA A 140 -0.36 2.94 -1.32
C ALA A 140 -1.36 1.80 -1.10
N PHE A 141 -2.39 1.70 -1.95
CA PHE A 141 -3.32 0.58 -1.89
C PHE A 141 -2.64 -0.69 -2.45
N MET A 142 -2.70 -1.76 -1.67
CA MET A 142 -2.01 -3.02 -2.00
C MET A 142 -2.98 -4.04 -2.55
N ARG A 143 -4.05 -4.34 -1.80
CA ARG A 143 -5.09 -5.28 -2.22
C ARG A 143 -6.34 -5.27 -1.35
N GLY A 144 -7.39 -5.93 -1.82
CA GLY A 144 -8.53 -6.33 -1.01
C GLY A 144 -8.34 -7.70 -0.33
N SER A 145 -9.20 -8.01 0.64
CA SER A 145 -9.38 -9.39 1.14
C SER A 145 -10.14 -10.23 0.12
N SER A 146 -9.76 -11.50 -0.02
CA SER A 146 -10.57 -12.49 -0.73
C SER A 146 -11.89 -12.72 0.01
N THR A 147 -12.98 -12.84 -0.74
CA THR A 147 -14.34 -13.01 -0.25
C THR A 147 -15.08 -14.04 -1.11
N MET A 148 -16.29 -14.41 -0.72
CA MET A 148 -17.15 -15.30 -1.53
C MET A 148 -17.48 -14.70 -2.91
N SER A 149 -17.43 -13.38 -3.07
CA SER A 149 -17.78 -12.67 -4.30
C SER A 149 -16.56 -12.35 -5.18
N GLY A 150 -15.35 -12.73 -4.78
CA GLY A 150 -14.14 -12.44 -5.56
C GLY A 150 -12.86 -12.64 -4.76
N VAL A 151 -11.78 -12.98 -5.47
CA VAL A 151 -10.46 -13.22 -4.85
C VAL A 151 -9.77 -11.92 -4.42
N GLY A 152 -10.24 -10.76 -4.90
CA GLY A 152 -9.70 -9.45 -4.55
C GLY A 152 -8.38 -9.14 -5.22
N THR A 153 -8.19 -9.60 -6.46
CA THR A 153 -6.95 -9.43 -7.24
C THR A 153 -7.16 -8.70 -8.57
N ASP A 154 -8.38 -8.61 -9.09
CA ASP A 154 -8.70 -7.62 -10.13
C ASP A 154 -8.86 -6.28 -9.43
N MET A 155 -7.87 -5.42 -9.59
CA MET A 155 -7.76 -4.19 -8.83
C MET A 155 -7.28 -3.08 -9.73
N ASP A 156 -7.83 -1.91 -9.47
CA ASP A 156 -7.39 -0.67 -10.06
C ASP A 156 -7.53 0.40 -8.98
N TRP A 157 -6.58 1.32 -8.90
CA TRP A 157 -6.72 2.42 -7.97
C TRP A 157 -5.92 3.63 -8.41
N GLU A 158 -6.45 4.78 -8.05
CA GLU A 158 -5.79 6.05 -8.22
C GLU A 158 -5.98 6.92 -6.99
N ARG A 159 -5.11 7.91 -6.85
CA ARG A 159 -5.26 8.98 -5.87
C ARG A 159 -5.46 10.28 -6.62
N ALA A 160 -6.61 10.92 -6.41
CA ALA A 160 -6.98 12.18 -7.02
C ALA A 160 -7.64 13.08 -5.96
N GLU A 161 -7.24 14.35 -5.91
CA GLU A 161 -7.88 15.37 -5.06
C GLU A 161 -7.99 14.98 -3.57
N GLY A 162 -6.97 14.32 -3.01
CA GLY A 162 -6.99 13.88 -1.61
C GLY A 162 -7.92 12.69 -1.34
N MET A 163 -8.38 12.01 -2.39
CA MET A 163 -9.22 10.81 -2.33
C MET A 163 -8.50 9.63 -2.97
N TYR A 164 -8.71 8.44 -2.40
CA TYR A 164 -8.38 7.17 -3.02
C TYR A 164 -9.61 6.64 -3.71
N VAL A 165 -9.53 6.45 -5.03
CA VAL A 165 -10.56 5.77 -5.81
C VAL A 165 -10.06 4.37 -6.08
N ILE A 166 -10.70 3.38 -5.46
CA ILE A 166 -10.24 1.99 -5.47
C ILE A 166 -11.33 1.11 -6.05
N ARG A 167 -10.95 0.28 -7.01
CA ARG A 167 -11.74 -0.85 -7.50
C ARG A 167 -11.12 -2.15 -7.03
N VAL A 168 -11.96 -3.05 -6.53
CA VAL A 168 -11.57 -4.43 -6.22
C VAL A 168 -12.68 -5.37 -6.67
N ASP A 169 -12.37 -6.27 -7.59
CA ASP A 169 -13.38 -7.05 -8.29
C ASP A 169 -14.45 -6.07 -8.86
N ASP A 170 -15.74 -6.31 -8.58
CA ASP A 170 -16.84 -5.42 -8.99
C ASP A 170 -17.10 -4.23 -8.03
N GLN A 171 -16.33 -4.15 -6.94
CA GLN A 171 -16.57 -3.19 -5.85
C GLN A 171 -15.78 -1.91 -6.05
N ARG A 172 -16.38 -0.78 -5.69
CA ARG A 172 -15.74 0.54 -5.73
C ARG A 172 -15.78 1.22 -4.36
N PHE A 173 -14.70 1.90 -4.02
CA PHE A 173 -14.53 2.62 -2.76
C PHE A 173 -13.90 3.98 -3.03
N VAL A 174 -14.42 5.03 -2.41
CA VAL A 174 -13.80 6.36 -2.39
C VAL A 174 -13.44 6.70 -0.95
N ILE A 175 -12.15 6.72 -0.63
CA ILE A 175 -11.65 6.86 0.73
C ILE A 175 -10.89 8.19 0.86
N PRO A 176 -11.29 9.09 1.79
CA PRO A 176 -10.52 10.30 2.07
C PRO A 176 -9.12 10.00 2.59
N GLN A 177 -8.13 10.72 2.09
CA GLN A 177 -6.74 10.59 2.55
C GLN A 177 -6.62 10.91 4.04
N GLY A 178 -7.32 11.93 4.55
CA GLY A 178 -7.31 12.26 5.98
C GLY A 178 -7.82 11.10 6.86
N PHE A 179 -8.81 10.35 6.37
CA PHE A 179 -9.26 9.13 7.05
C PHE A 179 -8.18 8.03 7.03
N LEU A 180 -7.41 7.89 5.96
CA LEU A 180 -6.33 6.93 5.88
C LEU A 180 -5.15 7.31 6.80
N LEU A 181 -4.72 8.56 6.76
CA LEU A 181 -3.48 9.03 7.38
C LEU A 181 -3.66 9.56 8.81
N GLY A 182 -4.89 9.85 9.23
CA GLY A 182 -5.16 10.47 10.53
C GLY A 182 -4.84 11.98 10.54
N GLU A 183 -4.81 12.61 9.37
CA GLU A 183 -4.76 14.06 9.26
C GLU A 183 -6.16 14.60 9.59
N GLU A 184 -6.29 15.39 10.67
CA GLU A 184 -7.53 16.13 10.92
C GLU A 184 -7.83 16.97 9.68
N ALA A 185 -9.05 16.86 9.15
CA ALA A 185 -9.52 17.77 8.11
C ALA A 185 -9.29 19.19 8.63
N GLY A 186 -8.29 19.88 8.09
CA GLY A 186 -7.90 21.20 8.55
C GLY A 186 -9.14 22.07 8.64
N VAL A 187 -9.43 22.55 9.85
CA VAL A 187 -10.39 23.62 10.05
C VAL A 187 -9.85 24.78 9.21
N LEU A 188 -10.54 25.09 8.11
CA LEU A 188 -10.34 26.32 7.39
C LEU A 188 -10.73 27.45 8.35
N GLU A 189 -9.73 28.17 8.87
CA GLU A 189 -9.94 29.50 9.43
C GLU A 189 -10.07 30.54 8.31
#